data_AF-A0A913ZKA7-F1
#
_entry.id   AF-A0A913ZKA7-F1
#
_cell.length_a   1.000
_cell.length_b   1.000
_cell.length_c   1.000
_cell.angle_alpha   90.00
_cell.angle_beta   90.00
_cell.angle_gamma   90.00
#
_symmetry.space_group_name_H-M   'P 1'
#
loop_
_entity.id
_entity.type
_entity.pdbx_description
1 polymer ?
#
loop_
_entity_poly.entity_id
_entity_poly.type
_entity_poly.pdbx_seq_one_letter_code
_entity_poly.pdbx_strand_id
1 'polypeptide(L)'
;MPAVGDDVPMYCSQQINIPPDLPDILKQFTKAAIRTQPNDVLQWSSAYFHALAKGETPPVKERLEMPIATQKTDTGLTAGILSVLNRQLGPKKLVKLADLEQKWKDNCLPNERLYSLIQLGSFGDEIEWLKFFALACSALAGNITSAMKVICEILTRDPEGGAARIPFDLFKELYTYLAQIDGEISEEQIESVFTYLQYHVDKQSGVVQPRNFLNPDCPKLGP
;
A
#
# COMPACT_ATOMS: atom_id res chain seq x y z
N MET A 1 -52.06 -43.43 -18.61
CA MET A 1 -51.61 -42.40 -17.65
C MET A 1 -50.15 -42.63 -17.34
N PRO A 2 -49.23 -41.73 -17.69
CA PRO A 2 -47.92 -41.68 -17.07
C PRO A 2 -47.94 -40.67 -15.92
N ALA A 3 -47.34 -41.05 -14.79
CA ALA A 3 -47.19 -40.23 -13.60
C ALA A 3 -46.18 -39.11 -13.86
N VAL A 4 -46.61 -37.88 -13.59
CA VAL A 4 -45.75 -36.69 -13.45
C VAL A 4 -45.09 -36.82 -12.08
N GLY A 5 -43.80 -37.17 -12.06
CA GLY A 5 -42.99 -37.22 -10.84
C GLY A 5 -42.15 -35.96 -10.71
N ASP A 6 -42.65 -35.02 -9.92
CA ASP A 6 -41.96 -34.04 -9.06
C ASP A 6 -40.49 -33.70 -9.35
N ASP A 7 -40.23 -32.92 -10.39
CA ASP A 7 -38.97 -32.17 -10.53
C ASP A 7 -39.20 -30.75 -11.07
N VAL A 8 -40.34 -30.16 -10.70
CA VAL A 8 -40.58 -28.73 -10.91
C VAL A 8 -40.07 -28.01 -9.66
N PRO A 9 -39.13 -27.05 -9.79
CA PRO A 9 -38.70 -26.27 -8.63
C PRO A 9 -39.92 -25.67 -7.94
N MET A 10 -40.12 -25.95 -6.65
CA MET A 10 -41.24 -25.43 -5.84
C MET A 10 -41.35 -23.88 -5.86
N TYR A 11 -40.31 -23.19 -6.32
CA TYR A 11 -40.25 -21.74 -6.45
C TYR A 11 -40.17 -21.33 -7.92
N CYS A 12 -41.10 -20.49 -8.36
CA CYS A 12 -41.02 -19.82 -9.66
C CYS A 12 -40.11 -18.59 -9.54
N SER A 13 -39.31 -18.26 -10.56
CA SER A 13 -38.44 -17.07 -10.58
C SER A 13 -39.20 -15.76 -10.32
N GLN A 14 -40.50 -15.74 -10.60
CA GLN A 14 -41.40 -14.61 -10.34
C GLN A 14 -41.68 -14.37 -8.84
N GLN A 15 -41.46 -15.37 -7.97
CA GLN A 15 -41.63 -15.26 -6.52
C GLN A 15 -40.36 -14.76 -5.81
N ILE A 16 -39.21 -14.81 -6.49
CA ILE A 16 -37.92 -14.38 -5.94
C ILE A 16 -37.62 -12.98 -6.46
N ASN A 17 -37.89 -11.96 -5.64
CA ASN A 17 -37.53 -10.59 -5.98
C ASN A 17 -36.03 -10.38 -5.75
N ILE A 18 -35.24 -10.40 -6.83
CA ILE A 18 -33.82 -10.09 -6.79
C ILE A 18 -33.67 -8.56 -6.92
N PRO A 19 -33.10 -7.86 -5.92
CA PRO A 19 -32.84 -6.43 -6.05
C PRO A 19 -32.00 -6.12 -7.30
N PRO A 20 -32.34 -5.10 -8.10
CA PRO A 20 -31.69 -4.84 -9.38
C PRO A 20 -30.19 -4.55 -9.26
N ASP A 21 -29.75 -3.99 -8.13
CA ASP A 21 -28.34 -3.63 -7.88
C ASP A 21 -27.48 -4.81 -7.38
N LEU A 22 -28.11 -5.87 -6.85
CA LEU A 22 -27.41 -6.99 -6.21
C LEU A 22 -26.39 -7.66 -7.14
N PRO A 23 -26.70 -7.95 -8.44
CA PRO A 23 -25.74 -8.59 -9.33
C PRO A 23 -24.47 -7.76 -9.54
N ASP A 24 -24.58 -6.43 -9.65
CA ASP A 24 -23.42 -5.58 -9.87
C ASP A 24 -22.57 -5.44 -8.60
N ILE A 25 -23.20 -5.33 -7.42
CA ILE A 25 -22.51 -5.33 -6.12
C ILE A 25 -21.66 -6.60 -5.96
N LEU A 26 -22.25 -7.77 -6.21
CA LEU A 26 -21.53 -9.05 -6.10
C LEU A 26 -20.40 -9.13 -7.12
N LYS A 27 -20.61 -8.67 -8.36
CA LYS A 27 -19.58 -8.64 -9.40
C LYS A 27 -18.40 -7.73 -9.01
N GLN A 28 -18.67 -6.54 -8.48
CA GLN A 28 -17.63 -5.61 -8.02
C GLN A 28 -16.85 -6.18 -6.84
N PHE A 29 -17.55 -6.77 -5.87
CA PHE A 29 -16.96 -7.47 -4.73
C PHE A 29 -16.03 -8.59 -5.18
N THR A 30 -16.48 -9.49 -6.07
CA THR A 30 -15.65 -10.58 -6.59
C THR A 30 -14.42 -10.08 -7.32
N LYS A 31 -14.55 -9.03 -8.16
CA LYS A 31 -13.39 -8.40 -8.82
C LYS A 31 -12.41 -7.78 -7.84
N ALA A 32 -12.90 -7.18 -6.76
CA ALA A 32 -12.07 -6.61 -5.70
C ALA A 32 -11.31 -7.70 -4.93
N ALA A 33 -11.97 -8.82 -4.61
CA ALA A 33 -11.34 -9.97 -3.96
C ALA A 33 -10.24 -10.58 -4.84
N ILE A 34 -10.52 -10.78 -6.14
CA ILE A 34 -9.54 -11.33 -7.11
C ILE A 34 -8.30 -10.44 -7.20
N ARG A 35 -8.45 -9.11 -7.24
CA ARG A 35 -7.30 -8.20 -7.29
C ARG A 35 -6.52 -8.20 -5.98
N THR A 36 -7.20 -8.29 -4.85
CA THR A 36 -6.60 -8.11 -3.53
C THR A 36 -5.89 -9.35 -3.02
N GLN A 37 -6.40 -10.55 -3.35
CA GLN A 37 -5.94 -11.83 -2.82
C GLN A 37 -5.84 -11.83 -1.27
N PRO A 38 -6.93 -11.52 -0.55
CA PRO A 38 -6.88 -11.46 0.92
C PRO A 38 -6.66 -12.87 1.51
N ASN A 39 -5.79 -12.97 2.51
CA ASN A 39 -5.53 -14.22 3.23
C ASN A 39 -6.76 -14.73 3.99
N ASP A 40 -7.58 -13.81 4.50
CA ASP A 40 -8.88 -14.10 5.11
C ASP A 40 -9.96 -13.34 4.34
N VAL A 41 -10.68 -14.07 3.46
CA VAL A 41 -11.74 -13.50 2.64
C VAL A 41 -12.91 -13.02 3.50
N LEU A 42 -13.23 -13.69 4.61
CA LEU A 42 -14.40 -13.33 5.42
C LEU A 42 -14.16 -12.02 6.17
N GLN A 43 -13.02 -11.91 6.84
CA GLN A 43 -12.61 -10.67 7.51
C GLN A 43 -12.53 -9.51 6.51
N TRP A 44 -11.86 -9.74 5.39
CA TRP A 44 -11.73 -8.74 4.32
C TRP A 44 -13.08 -8.32 3.75
N SER A 45 -14.02 -9.27 3.57
CA SER A 45 -15.38 -8.97 3.07
C SER A 45 -16.13 -8.04 4.00
N SER A 46 -16.03 -8.27 5.31
CA SER A 46 -16.61 -7.39 6.33
C SER A 46 -16.04 -5.98 6.21
N ALA A 47 -14.71 -5.85 6.12
CA ALA A 47 -14.05 -4.56 5.96
C ALA A 47 -14.43 -3.86 4.63
N TYR A 48 -14.53 -4.61 3.54
CA TYR A 48 -14.95 -4.11 2.23
C TYR A 48 -16.35 -3.49 2.27
N PHE A 49 -17.35 -4.25 2.73
CA PHE A 49 -18.73 -3.74 2.77
C PHE A 49 -18.92 -2.64 3.80
N HIS A 50 -18.23 -2.70 4.94
CA HIS A 50 -18.27 -1.64 5.95
C HIS A 50 -17.69 -0.32 5.42
N ALA A 51 -16.57 -0.38 4.69
CA ALA A 51 -15.98 0.79 4.06
C ALA A 51 -16.94 1.39 3.02
N LEU A 52 -17.53 0.57 2.15
CA LEU A 52 -18.52 1.04 1.17
C LEU A 52 -19.74 1.68 1.83
N ALA A 53 -20.27 1.07 2.88
CA ALA A 53 -21.43 1.60 3.61
C ALA A 53 -21.16 2.97 4.25
N LYS A 54 -19.90 3.25 4.62
CA LYS A 54 -19.46 4.54 5.19
C LYS A 54 -18.94 5.54 4.16
N GLY A 55 -18.86 5.16 2.88
CA GLY A 55 -18.20 5.98 1.85
C GLY A 55 -16.69 6.11 2.05
N GLU A 56 -16.06 5.18 2.77
CA GLU A 56 -14.62 5.12 2.97
C GLU A 56 -13.93 4.34 1.84
N THR A 57 -12.63 4.59 1.63
CA THR A 57 -11.81 3.81 0.70
C THR A 57 -11.70 2.34 1.16
N PRO A 58 -12.21 1.36 0.39
CA PRO A 58 -12.17 -0.04 0.78
C PRO A 58 -10.75 -0.63 0.66
N PRO A 59 -10.44 -1.73 1.37
CA PRO A 59 -9.11 -2.36 1.36
C PRO A 59 -8.83 -3.14 0.06
N VAL A 60 -8.87 -2.45 -1.09
CA VAL A 60 -8.86 -3.07 -2.42
C VAL A 60 -7.62 -2.66 -3.20
N LYS A 61 -6.82 -3.64 -3.62
CA LYS A 61 -5.71 -3.39 -4.55
C LYS A 61 -6.23 -2.93 -5.90
N GLU A 62 -5.48 -2.02 -6.54
CA GLU A 62 -5.83 -1.55 -7.88
C GLU A 62 -5.70 -2.67 -8.92
N ARG A 63 -4.67 -3.52 -8.76
CA ARG A 63 -4.35 -4.64 -9.63
C ARG A 63 -3.87 -5.86 -8.83
N LEU A 64 -3.95 -7.03 -9.47
CA LEU A 64 -3.36 -8.26 -8.95
C LEU A 64 -1.82 -8.16 -9.00
N GLU A 65 -1.17 -8.55 -7.91
CA GLU A 65 0.29 -8.67 -7.82
C GLU A 65 0.69 -10.13 -7.82
N MET A 66 1.67 -10.49 -8.65
CA MET A 66 2.24 -11.83 -8.66
C MET A 66 3.25 -11.94 -7.50
N PRO A 67 3.20 -13.00 -6.67
CA PRO A 67 4.24 -13.25 -5.69
C PRO A 67 5.61 -13.35 -6.37
N ILE A 68 6.58 -12.52 -5.97
CA ILE A 68 7.95 -12.61 -6.50
C ILE A 68 8.66 -13.73 -5.73
N ALA A 69 9.26 -14.68 -6.45
CA ALA A 69 9.94 -15.86 -5.89
C ALA A 69 11.07 -15.55 -4.88
N THR A 70 11.51 -14.29 -4.80
CA THR A 70 12.56 -13.81 -3.89
C THR A 70 12.04 -13.33 -2.53
N GLN A 71 10.73 -13.29 -2.31
CA GLN A 71 10.18 -12.99 -0.98
C GLN A 71 10.43 -14.20 -0.06
N LYS A 72 11.58 -14.19 0.62
CA LYS A 72 12.01 -15.24 1.56
C LYS A 72 11.14 -15.34 2.82
N THR A 73 10.21 -14.40 3.01
CA THR A 73 9.30 -14.34 4.16
C THR A 73 7.94 -13.88 3.68
N ASP A 74 6.92 -14.70 3.93
CA ASP A 74 5.51 -14.38 3.70
C ASP A 74 5.06 -13.35 4.74
N THR A 75 5.36 -12.07 4.47
CA THR A 75 4.98 -10.98 5.37
C THR A 75 3.53 -10.56 5.20
N GLY A 76 2.84 -11.04 4.16
CA GLY A 76 1.54 -10.55 3.71
C GLY A 76 1.56 -9.10 3.18
N LEU A 77 2.58 -8.30 3.51
CA LEU A 77 2.74 -6.93 3.08
C LEU A 77 3.20 -6.88 1.62
N THR A 78 2.57 -6.02 0.83
CA THR A 78 2.86 -5.85 -0.60
C THR A 78 2.79 -4.37 -0.96
N ALA A 79 3.40 -3.97 -2.08
CA ALA A 79 3.34 -2.59 -2.54
C ALA A 79 1.88 -2.15 -2.78
N GLY A 80 1.04 -3.05 -3.29
CA GLY A 80 -0.39 -2.83 -3.48
C GLY A 80 -1.15 -2.60 -2.17
N ILE A 81 -0.82 -3.32 -1.10
CA ILE A 81 -1.41 -3.05 0.23
C ILE A 81 -0.89 -1.73 0.81
N LEU A 82 0.40 -1.41 0.66
CA LEU A 82 0.94 -0.11 1.09
C LEU A 82 0.26 1.05 0.34
N SER A 83 -0.02 0.89 -0.95
CA SER A 83 -0.80 1.82 -1.75
C SER A 83 -2.24 1.97 -1.22
N VAL A 84 -2.91 0.87 -0.87
CA VAL A 84 -4.24 0.89 -0.22
C VAL A 84 -4.20 1.68 1.09
N LEU A 85 -3.26 1.36 1.98
CA LEU A 85 -3.13 2.03 3.27
C LEU A 85 -2.85 3.53 3.08
N ASN A 86 -2.01 3.90 2.11
CA ASN A 86 -1.76 5.30 1.80
C ASN A 86 -3.01 6.03 1.30
N ARG A 87 -3.88 5.39 0.50
CA ARG A 87 -5.17 5.98 0.11
C ARG A 87 -6.13 6.11 1.31
N GLN A 88 -6.05 5.22 2.30
CA GLN A 88 -6.91 5.23 3.48
C GLN A 88 -6.47 6.23 4.55
N LEU A 89 -5.16 6.39 4.76
CA LEU A 89 -4.57 7.10 5.90
C LEU A 89 -3.74 8.32 5.51
N GLY A 90 -3.20 8.35 4.29
CA GLY A 90 -2.38 9.45 3.78
C GLY A 90 -2.96 10.85 3.93
N PRO A 91 -4.27 11.08 3.69
CA PRO A 91 -4.88 12.40 3.86
C PRO A 91 -4.81 12.94 5.30
N LYS A 92 -4.71 12.09 6.33
CA LYS A 92 -4.77 12.50 7.74
C LYS A 92 -3.46 13.12 8.25
N LYS A 93 -2.32 12.90 7.57
CA LYS A 93 -0.93 13.26 7.98
C LYS A 93 -0.49 12.69 9.33
N LEU A 94 -1.24 12.96 10.40
CA LEU A 94 -1.15 12.33 11.71
C LEU A 94 -2.28 11.32 11.87
N VAL A 95 -1.93 10.09 12.22
CA VAL A 95 -2.85 8.96 12.33
C VAL A 95 -2.80 8.41 13.75
N LYS A 96 -3.97 8.11 14.32
CA LYS A 96 -4.01 7.44 15.62
C LYS A 96 -3.62 5.97 15.47
N LEU A 97 -2.88 5.41 16.43
CA LEU A 97 -2.50 4.00 16.42
C LEU A 97 -3.71 3.07 16.22
N ALA A 98 -4.82 3.33 16.91
CA ALA A 98 -6.05 2.54 16.77
C ALA A 98 -6.63 2.56 15.33
N ASP A 99 -6.56 3.70 14.63
CA ASP A 99 -7.00 3.80 13.23
C ASP A 99 -6.08 2.96 12.34
N LEU A 100 -4.77 3.02 12.58
CA LEU A 100 -3.78 2.24 11.84
C LEU A 100 -3.96 0.73 12.09
N GLU A 101 -4.12 0.30 13.33
CA GLU A 101 -4.38 -1.10 13.70
C GLU A 101 -5.63 -1.63 13.00
N GLN A 102 -6.71 -0.84 12.98
CA GLN A 102 -7.94 -1.22 12.30
C GLN A 102 -7.71 -1.37 10.79
N LYS A 103 -7.09 -0.38 10.13
CA LYS A 103 -6.82 -0.46 8.68
C LYS A 103 -5.81 -1.54 8.33
N TRP A 104 -4.84 -1.83 9.19
CA TRP A 104 -3.91 -2.94 9.05
C TRP A 104 -4.65 -4.29 9.07
N LYS A 105 -5.54 -4.47 10.05
CA LYS A 105 -6.41 -5.65 10.16
C LYS A 105 -7.38 -5.78 8.99
N ASP A 106 -7.98 -4.68 8.53
CA ASP A 106 -8.89 -4.65 7.39
C ASP A 106 -8.22 -5.17 6.10
N ASN A 107 -6.89 -5.05 6.01
CA ASN A 107 -6.06 -5.59 4.92
C ASN A 107 -5.52 -7.01 5.20
N CYS A 108 -5.99 -7.67 6.26
CA CYS A 108 -5.60 -9.03 6.67
C CYS A 108 -4.08 -9.20 6.90
N LEU A 109 -3.44 -8.15 7.42
CA LEU A 109 -2.02 -8.16 7.75
C LEU A 109 -1.76 -8.65 9.19
N PRO A 110 -0.64 -9.34 9.48
CA PRO A 110 -0.31 -9.80 10.83
C PRO A 110 -0.01 -8.64 11.80
N ASN A 111 -0.55 -8.69 13.01
CA ASN A 111 -0.37 -7.65 14.03
C ASN A 111 1.08 -7.57 14.53
N GLU A 112 1.78 -8.70 14.61
CA GLU A 112 3.18 -8.76 15.04
C GLU A 112 4.07 -7.89 14.14
N ARG A 113 3.75 -7.84 12.83
CA ARG A 113 4.46 -7.00 11.87
C ARG A 113 4.18 -5.52 12.10
N LEU A 114 2.93 -5.15 12.37
CA LEU A 114 2.59 -3.78 12.74
C LEU A 114 3.37 -3.35 13.98
N TYR A 115 3.29 -4.12 15.07
CA TYR A 115 3.96 -3.77 16.32
C TYR A 115 5.49 -3.74 16.21
N SER A 116 6.08 -4.61 15.37
CA SER A 116 7.52 -4.54 15.07
C SER A 116 7.88 -3.19 14.42
N LEU A 117 7.07 -2.70 13.47
CA LEU A 117 7.27 -1.40 12.82
C LEU A 117 7.05 -0.24 13.79
N ILE A 118 6.03 -0.34 14.65
CA ILE A 118 5.76 0.66 15.70
C ILE A 118 6.95 0.80 16.64
N GLN A 119 7.49 -0.32 17.10
CA GLN A 119 8.67 -0.34 17.97
C GLN A 119 9.91 0.20 17.25
N LEU A 120 10.18 -0.26 16.03
CA LEU A 120 11.35 0.16 15.25
C LEU A 120 11.35 1.67 14.99
N GLY A 121 10.19 2.25 14.65
CA GLY A 121 10.05 3.69 14.45
C GLY A 121 9.83 4.50 15.72
N SER A 122 9.81 3.86 16.90
CA SER A 122 9.51 4.50 18.19
C SER A 122 8.21 5.34 18.17
N PHE A 123 7.18 4.83 17.50
CA PHE A 123 5.91 5.52 17.34
C PHE A 123 5.06 5.42 18.62
N GLY A 124 4.40 6.53 18.98
CA GLY A 124 3.40 6.58 20.06
C GLY A 124 1.97 6.44 19.54
N ASP A 125 1.01 6.99 20.28
CA ASP A 125 -0.41 6.98 19.91
C ASP A 125 -0.74 7.83 18.68
N GLU A 126 0.02 8.90 18.45
CA GLU A 126 -0.06 9.74 17.25
C GLU A 126 1.13 9.48 16.35
N ILE A 127 0.85 9.11 15.11
CA ILE A 127 1.82 8.59 14.16
C ILE A 127 1.90 9.53 12.96
N GLU A 128 3.09 10.05 12.66
CA GLU A 128 3.38 10.70 11.40
C GLU A 128 3.31 9.67 10.27
N TRP A 129 2.22 9.72 9.49
CA TRP A 129 1.88 8.70 8.52
C TRP A 129 3.01 8.43 7.53
N LEU A 130 3.62 9.48 6.98
CA LEU A 130 4.66 9.36 5.97
C LEU A 130 5.92 8.68 6.51
N LYS A 131 6.28 8.88 7.77
CA LYS A 131 7.39 8.19 8.44
C LYS A 131 7.08 6.71 8.66
N PHE A 132 5.89 6.40 9.18
CA PHE A 132 5.45 5.01 9.31
C PHE A 132 5.40 4.30 7.95
N PHE A 133 4.83 4.96 6.95
CA PHE A 133 4.73 4.47 5.59
C PHE A 133 6.11 4.20 4.96
N ALA A 134 7.07 5.12 5.12
CA ALA A 134 8.43 4.92 4.64
C ALA A 134 9.11 3.74 5.33
N LEU A 135 8.92 3.58 6.64
CA LEU A 135 9.45 2.44 7.38
C LEU A 135 8.86 1.10 6.89
N ALA A 136 7.55 1.08 6.63
CA ALA A 136 6.88 -0.10 6.09
C ALA A 136 7.35 -0.42 4.65
N CYS A 137 7.63 0.60 3.83
CA CYS A 137 8.28 0.42 2.52
C CYS A 137 9.69 -0.17 2.66
N SER A 138 10.47 0.28 3.65
CA SER A 138 11.81 -0.26 3.93
C SER A 138 11.77 -1.72 4.32
N ALA A 139 10.86 -2.09 5.24
CA ALA A 139 10.66 -3.47 5.66
C ALA A 139 10.23 -4.40 4.52
N LEU A 140 9.45 -3.89 3.56
CA LEU A 140 9.05 -4.63 2.36
C LEU A 140 10.22 -4.80 1.37
N ALA A 141 10.99 -3.73 1.14
CA ALA A 141 11.94 -3.65 0.04
C ALA A 141 13.32 -4.22 0.36
N GLY A 142 13.65 -4.36 1.66
CA GLY A 142 14.87 -5.00 2.16
C GLY A 142 16.14 -4.14 2.10
N ASN A 143 16.14 -3.04 1.36
CA ASN A 143 17.17 -2.01 1.41
C ASN A 143 16.59 -0.63 1.10
N ILE A 144 17.28 0.42 1.55
CA ILE A 144 16.80 1.81 1.46
C ILE A 144 16.62 2.30 0.01
N THR A 145 17.46 1.86 -0.93
CA THR A 145 17.35 2.25 -2.34
C THR A 145 16.05 1.72 -2.95
N SER A 146 15.76 0.44 -2.73
CA SER A 146 14.51 -0.19 -3.15
C SER A 146 13.31 0.40 -2.41
N ALA A 147 13.47 0.76 -1.13
CA ALA A 147 12.43 1.42 -0.33
C ALA A 147 12.04 2.78 -0.93
N MET A 148 13.03 3.63 -1.22
CA MET A 148 12.81 4.94 -1.85
C MET A 148 12.17 4.81 -3.23
N LYS A 149 12.50 3.76 -3.99
CA LYS A 149 11.80 3.44 -5.25
C LYS A 149 10.32 3.13 -5.02
N VAL A 150 9.98 2.25 -4.08
CA VAL A 150 8.59 1.91 -3.74
C VAL A 150 7.82 3.13 -3.26
N ILE A 151 8.46 3.97 -2.42
CA ILE A 151 7.89 5.24 -1.95
C ILE A 151 7.53 6.15 -3.13
N CYS A 152 8.45 6.33 -4.09
CA CYS A 152 8.19 7.12 -5.29
C CYS A 152 7.01 6.55 -6.11
N GLU A 153 6.99 5.24 -6.32
CA GLU A 153 5.95 4.56 -7.10
C GLU A 153 4.55 4.67 -6.47
N ILE A 154 4.46 4.79 -5.14
CA ILE A 154 3.17 4.91 -4.43
C ILE A 154 2.74 6.37 -4.21
N LEU A 155 3.67 7.28 -3.93
CA LEU A 155 3.36 8.68 -3.61
C LEU A 155 3.30 9.60 -4.83
N THR A 156 3.71 9.11 -6.00
CA THR A 156 3.68 9.89 -7.24
C THR A 156 2.27 10.34 -7.62
N ARG A 157 2.20 11.48 -8.30
CA ARG A 157 0.99 11.97 -8.99
C ARG A 157 1.00 11.66 -10.50
N ASP A 158 2.07 11.06 -10.98
CA ASP A 158 2.16 10.60 -12.36
C ASP A 158 1.11 9.51 -12.64
N PRO A 159 0.64 9.38 -13.88
CA PRO A 159 -0.21 8.25 -14.26
C PRO A 159 0.53 6.93 -14.08
N GLU A 160 -0.22 5.83 -13.97
CA GLU A 160 0.34 4.49 -13.86
C GLU A 160 1.33 4.21 -15.01
N GLY A 161 2.49 3.64 -14.69
CA GLY A 161 3.58 3.40 -15.64
C GLY A 161 4.41 4.65 -15.97
N GLY A 162 4.10 5.80 -15.36
CA GLY A 162 4.87 7.03 -15.48
C GLY A 162 6.23 6.98 -14.76
N ALA A 163 6.84 8.15 -14.66
CA ALA A 163 8.20 8.32 -14.11
C ALA A 163 8.28 8.20 -12.58
N ALA A 164 7.15 8.10 -11.88
CA ALA A 164 7.08 8.04 -10.42
C ALA A 164 7.73 9.26 -9.73
N ARG A 165 7.44 10.47 -10.23
CA ARG A 165 8.01 11.72 -9.70
C ARG A 165 7.36 12.12 -8.37
N ILE A 166 8.20 12.47 -7.40
CA ILE A 166 7.78 13.08 -6.12
C ILE A 166 8.51 14.40 -5.88
N PRO A 167 7.95 15.32 -5.07
CA PRO A 167 8.65 16.54 -4.66
C PRO A 167 9.98 16.21 -3.99
N PHE A 168 11.03 16.96 -4.30
CA PHE A 168 12.36 16.69 -3.76
C PHE A 168 12.44 16.88 -2.24
N ASP A 169 11.71 17.84 -1.69
CA ASP A 169 11.65 18.04 -0.23
C ASP A 169 11.06 16.82 0.49
N LEU A 170 10.04 16.18 -0.09
CA LEU A 170 9.46 14.95 0.43
C LEU A 170 10.46 13.79 0.35
N PHE A 171 11.23 13.70 -0.74
CA PHE A 171 12.30 12.70 -0.85
C PHE A 171 13.36 12.90 0.24
N LYS A 172 13.81 14.14 0.47
CA LYS A 172 14.79 14.46 1.52
C LYS A 172 14.28 14.06 2.90
N GLU A 173 13.06 14.46 3.24
CA GLU A 173 12.41 14.12 4.52
C GLU A 173 12.40 12.61 4.77
N LEU A 174 11.92 11.83 3.80
CA LEU A 174 11.76 10.39 3.95
C LEU A 174 13.09 9.63 3.92
N TYR A 175 14.02 10.03 3.05
CA TYR A 175 15.33 9.42 2.98
C TYR A 175 16.14 9.68 4.25
N THR A 176 16.16 10.92 4.75
CA THR A 176 16.84 11.26 6.01
C THR A 176 16.24 10.48 7.18
N TYR A 177 14.91 10.38 7.27
CA TYR A 177 14.25 9.58 8.30
C TYR A 177 14.68 8.11 8.25
N LEU A 178 14.66 7.48 7.06
CA LEU A 178 15.09 6.08 6.93
C LEU A 178 16.57 5.89 7.24
N ALA A 179 17.43 6.81 6.83
CA ALA A 179 18.86 6.77 7.11
C ALA A 179 19.14 6.86 8.62
N GLN A 180 18.38 7.66 9.36
CA GLN A 180 18.48 7.76 10.82
C GLN A 180 18.06 6.48 11.53
N ILE A 181 17.02 5.79 11.04
CA ILE A 181 16.57 4.50 11.59
C ILE A 181 17.58 3.39 11.30
N ASP A 182 18.18 3.40 10.10
CA ASP A 182 19.22 2.43 9.70
C ASP A 182 20.50 2.58 10.54
N GLY A 183 20.92 3.82 10.80
CA GLY A 183 22.03 4.14 11.70
C GLY A 183 23.43 3.92 11.11
N GLU A 184 23.55 3.33 9.92
CA GLU A 184 24.84 3.10 9.25
C GLU A 184 25.18 4.19 8.21
N ILE A 185 24.20 5.01 7.82
CA ILE A 185 24.34 6.04 6.79
C ILE A 185 24.75 7.38 7.44
N SER A 186 25.92 7.90 7.05
CA SER A 186 26.45 9.16 7.60
C SER A 186 25.76 10.40 7.02
N GLU A 187 25.81 11.52 7.75
CA GLU A 187 25.33 12.82 7.26
C GLU A 187 26.04 13.25 5.97
N GLU A 188 27.35 12.99 5.86
CA GLU A 188 28.14 13.26 4.64
C GLU A 188 27.61 12.46 3.44
N GLN A 189 27.24 11.19 3.65
CA GLN A 189 26.65 10.37 2.59
C GLN A 189 25.29 10.94 2.16
N ILE A 190 24.44 11.32 3.11
CA ILE A 190 23.13 11.93 2.82
C ILE A 190 23.29 13.21 1.99
N GLU A 191 24.19 14.11 2.42
CA GLU A 191 24.45 15.37 1.73
C GLU A 191 25.05 15.14 0.32
N SER A 192 25.87 14.11 0.13
CA SER A 192 26.39 13.75 -1.19
C SER A 192 25.27 13.31 -2.16
N VAL A 193 24.31 12.53 -1.68
CA VAL A 193 23.12 12.12 -2.45
C VAL A 193 22.28 13.35 -2.79
N PHE A 194 22.03 14.24 -1.83
CA PHE A 194 21.27 15.46 -2.06
C PHE A 194 21.94 16.40 -3.07
N THR A 195 23.26 16.59 -2.95
CA THR A 195 24.04 17.42 -3.88
C THR A 195 23.95 16.87 -5.31
N TYR A 196 24.10 15.55 -5.47
CA TYR A 196 23.97 14.91 -6.78
C TYR A 196 22.55 15.07 -7.36
N LEU A 197 21.52 14.81 -6.55
CA LEU A 197 20.14 14.87 -6.99
C LEU A 197 19.69 16.31 -7.29
N GLN A 198 20.20 17.32 -6.57
CA GLN A 198 19.85 18.73 -6.77
C GLN A 198 20.08 19.16 -8.23
N TYR A 199 21.19 18.72 -8.85
CA TYR A 199 21.48 19.00 -10.26
C TYR A 199 20.37 18.51 -11.21
N HIS A 200 19.77 17.34 -10.91
CA HIS A 200 18.66 16.81 -11.69
C HIS A 200 17.35 17.53 -11.36
N VAL A 201 17.11 17.79 -10.08
CA VAL A 201 15.90 18.44 -9.56
C VAL A 201 15.72 19.85 -10.16
N ASP A 202 16.80 20.61 -10.29
CA ASP A 202 16.79 21.95 -10.91
C ASP A 202 16.30 21.91 -12.37
N LYS A 203 16.64 20.84 -13.09
CA LYS A 203 16.20 20.61 -14.48
C LYS A 203 14.81 19.97 -14.56
N GLN A 204 14.29 19.47 -13.45
CA GLN A 204 13.02 18.74 -13.36
C GLN A 204 11.97 19.50 -12.56
N SER A 205 12.13 20.81 -12.38
CA SER A 205 11.13 21.66 -11.71
C SER A 205 10.83 21.22 -10.26
N GLY A 206 11.87 20.88 -9.49
CA GLY A 206 11.72 20.61 -8.05
C GLY A 206 11.29 19.18 -7.69
N VAL A 207 11.26 18.26 -8.66
CA VAL A 207 10.91 16.85 -8.44
C VAL A 207 12.10 15.91 -8.65
N VAL A 208 12.00 14.73 -8.06
CA VAL A 208 12.94 13.61 -8.22
C VAL A 208 12.16 12.35 -8.61
N GLN A 209 12.81 11.45 -9.34
CA GLN A 209 12.26 10.16 -9.78
C GLN A 209 13.27 9.02 -9.54
N PRO A 210 12.82 7.75 -9.50
CA PRO A 210 13.70 6.59 -9.36
C PRO A 210 14.92 6.58 -10.27
N ARG A 211 14.76 7.00 -11.53
CA ARG A 211 15.87 7.04 -12.49
C ARG A 211 17.03 7.93 -12.05
N ASN A 212 16.79 8.96 -11.23
CA ASN A 212 17.86 9.84 -10.76
C ASN A 212 18.78 9.12 -9.77
N PHE A 213 18.21 8.50 -8.73
CA PHE A 213 19.00 7.87 -7.67
C PHE A 213 19.38 6.41 -7.95
N LEU A 214 18.82 5.81 -9.00
CA LEU A 214 19.26 4.52 -9.55
C LEU A 214 20.35 4.67 -10.62
N ASN A 215 20.75 5.91 -10.94
CA ASN A 215 21.84 6.15 -11.87
C ASN A 215 23.15 5.63 -11.27
N PRO A 216 24.00 4.90 -12.04
CA PRO A 216 25.32 4.46 -11.58
C PRO A 216 26.22 5.56 -11.01
N ASP A 217 26.05 6.80 -11.47
CA ASP A 217 26.84 7.96 -11.01
C ASP A 217 26.29 8.57 -9.71
N CYS A 218 25.08 8.20 -9.29
CA CYS A 218 24.51 8.66 -8.03
C CYS A 218 25.27 7.99 -6.86
N PRO A 219 25.66 8.74 -5.82
CA PRO A 219 26.11 8.14 -4.57
C PRO A 219 25.07 7.14 -4.08
N LYS A 220 25.53 6.00 -3.54
CA LYS A 220 24.62 4.98 -3.03
C LYS A 220 23.79 5.54 -1.88
N LEU A 221 22.49 5.23 -1.86
CA LEU A 221 21.60 5.65 -0.79
C LEU A 221 21.85 4.90 0.52
N GLY A 222 22.41 3.69 0.46
CA GLY A 222 22.79 2.88 1.62
C GLY A 222 23.99 1.99 1.29
N PRO A 223 24.44 1.16 2.24
CA PRO A 223 25.58 0.25 2.05
C PRO A 223 25.47 -0.65 0.79
#